data_AF-A0A3D8T635-F1
#
_entry.id   AF-A0A3D8T635-F1
#
_cell.length_a   1.000
_cell.length_b   1.000
_cell.length_c   1.000
_cell.angle_alpha   90.00
_cell.angle_beta   90.00
_cell.angle_gamma   90.00
#
_symmetry.space_group_name_H-M   'P 1'
#
loop_
_entity.id
_entity.type
_entity.pdbx_description
1 polymer ?
#
loop_
_entity_poly.entity_id
_entity_poly.type
_entity_poly.pdbx_seq_one_letter_code
_entity_poly.pdbx_strand_id
1 'polypeptide(L)'
;MSSLIGTLGGDDAFIARLNYFHTSGLADIGNEPVFLTVFQYHYAGRPGLSASRVHSYIPSSFNATHAGLPGNDDSGAMGAFAVFSILGLFPNAGQNMYLITPPFFEEVRVTHPMTGKVAVVRNVGFDPGYKRIWLQEARLNGEAYSRSWIGHEFFTEGGVLELVLGEEESDWGRALENRPPSVSSG
;
A
#
# COMPACT_ATOMS: atom_id res chain seq x y z
N MET A 1 -4.87 -8.34 -12.86
CA MET A 1 -4.48 -6.99 -13.28
C MET A 1 -3.69 -6.96 -14.57
N SER A 2 -2.70 -7.84 -14.78
CA SER A 2 -1.84 -7.84 -15.99
C SER A 2 -2.61 -7.73 -17.32
N SER A 3 -3.60 -8.60 -17.56
CA SER A 3 -4.43 -8.54 -18.78
C SER A 3 -5.20 -7.23 -18.95
N LEU A 4 -5.72 -6.66 -17.85
CA LEU A 4 -6.43 -5.37 -17.87
C LEU A 4 -5.47 -4.23 -18.25
N ILE A 5 -4.27 -4.21 -17.67
CA ILE A 5 -3.24 -3.22 -17.99
C ILE A 5 -2.85 -3.31 -19.47
N GLY A 6 -2.60 -4.53 -19.97
CA GLY A 6 -2.32 -4.76 -21.39
C GLY A 6 -3.44 -4.25 -22.30
N THR A 7 -4.70 -4.55 -21.96
CA THR A 7 -5.89 -4.10 -22.70
C THR A 7 -6.03 -2.58 -22.72
N LEU A 8 -5.64 -1.91 -21.64
CA LEU A 8 -5.74 -0.46 -21.50
C LEU A 8 -4.56 0.31 -22.12
N GLY A 9 -3.63 -0.38 -22.79
CA GLY A 9 -2.50 0.23 -23.49
C GLY A 9 -1.18 0.23 -22.71
N GLY A 10 -1.02 -0.67 -21.75
CA GLY A 10 0.20 -0.84 -20.96
C GLY A 10 0.27 0.04 -19.72
N ASP A 11 1.40 -0.04 -19.01
CA ASP A 11 1.60 0.56 -17.69
C ASP A 11 1.33 2.07 -17.70
N ASP A 12 1.94 2.82 -18.62
CA ASP A 12 1.82 4.29 -18.66
C ASP A 12 0.38 4.75 -18.91
N ALA A 13 -0.32 4.08 -19.83
CA ALA A 13 -1.71 4.39 -20.15
C ALA A 13 -2.66 4.02 -19.00
N PHE A 14 -2.34 2.97 -18.24
CA PHE A 14 -3.07 2.59 -17.03
C PHE A 14 -2.84 3.61 -15.90
N ILE A 15 -1.58 4.00 -15.66
CA ILE A 15 -1.19 5.01 -14.67
C ILE A 15 -1.85 6.36 -14.98
N ALA A 16 -1.86 6.79 -16.25
CA ALA A 16 -2.52 8.03 -16.65
C ALA A 16 -4.03 8.03 -16.31
N ARG A 17 -4.71 6.89 -16.49
CA ARG A 17 -6.13 6.74 -16.13
C ARG A 17 -6.34 6.77 -14.62
N LEU A 18 -5.50 6.09 -13.85
CA LEU A 18 -5.56 6.15 -12.39
C LEU A 18 -5.32 7.57 -11.88
N ASN A 19 -4.33 8.27 -12.44
CA ASN A 19 -4.06 9.65 -12.09
C ASN A 19 -5.27 10.53 -12.36
N TYR A 20 -5.87 10.42 -13.55
CA TYR A 20 -7.10 11.13 -13.88
C TYR A 20 -8.22 10.83 -12.87
N PHE A 21 -8.49 9.55 -12.60
CA PHE A 21 -9.53 9.12 -11.66
C PHE A 21 -9.37 9.75 -10.27
N HIS A 22 -8.15 9.76 -9.73
CA HIS A 22 -7.87 10.30 -8.40
C HIS A 22 -7.77 11.83 -8.34
N THR A 23 -7.56 12.53 -9.46
CA THR A 23 -7.40 14.00 -9.47
C THR A 23 -8.56 14.75 -10.11
N SER A 24 -9.47 14.09 -10.81
CA SER A 24 -10.59 14.73 -11.50
C SER A 24 -11.83 14.96 -10.62
N GLY A 25 -11.80 14.50 -9.36
CA GLY A 25 -12.96 14.51 -8.46
C GLY A 25 -13.92 13.33 -8.64
N LEU A 26 -13.54 12.32 -9.44
CA LEU A 26 -14.34 11.09 -9.61
C LEU A 26 -14.16 10.10 -8.45
N ALA A 27 -12.96 10.06 -7.86
CA ALA A 27 -12.65 9.18 -6.74
C ALA A 27 -13.24 9.72 -5.43
N ASP A 28 -14.23 9.00 -4.90
CA ASP A 28 -14.79 9.22 -3.56
C ASP A 28 -14.23 8.20 -2.56
N ILE A 29 -13.31 8.62 -1.70
CA ILE A 29 -12.71 7.74 -0.70
C ILE A 29 -13.69 7.35 0.43
N GLY A 30 -14.86 8.00 0.50
CA GLY A 30 -15.97 7.61 1.37
C GLY A 30 -16.74 6.37 0.89
N ASN A 31 -16.34 5.77 -0.24
CA ASN A 31 -17.02 4.65 -0.87
C ASN A 31 -16.03 3.52 -1.22
N GLU A 32 -16.39 2.28 -0.91
CA GLU A 32 -15.50 1.12 -0.93
C GLU A 32 -14.91 0.74 -2.30
N PRO A 33 -15.58 0.96 -3.45
CA PRO A 33 -14.99 0.69 -4.77
C PRO A 33 -13.67 1.43 -5.02
N VAL A 34 -13.41 2.53 -4.31
CA VAL A 34 -12.18 3.32 -4.47
C VAL A 34 -10.98 2.70 -3.74
N PHE A 35 -11.18 1.91 -2.69
CA PHE A 35 -10.10 1.44 -1.82
C PHE A 35 -8.97 0.75 -2.59
N LEU A 36 -9.29 -0.25 -3.41
CA LEU A 36 -8.28 -0.98 -4.17
C LEU A 36 -7.60 -0.10 -5.24
N THR A 37 -8.31 0.88 -5.81
CA THR A 37 -7.76 1.75 -6.88
C THR A 37 -6.55 2.55 -6.41
N VAL A 38 -6.54 2.94 -5.13
CA VAL A 38 -5.40 3.61 -4.47
C VAL A 38 -4.11 2.78 -4.60
N PHE A 39 -4.24 1.46 -4.55
CA PHE A 39 -3.11 0.53 -4.58
C PHE A 39 -2.81 -0.05 -5.96
N GLN A 40 -3.62 0.24 -7.00
CA GLN A 40 -3.46 -0.39 -8.32
C GLN A 40 -2.16 -0.02 -9.05
N TYR A 41 -1.47 1.07 -8.65
CA TYR A 41 -0.16 1.43 -9.20
C TYR A 41 0.92 0.37 -8.94
N HIS A 42 0.77 -0.45 -7.89
CA HIS A 42 1.64 -1.61 -7.64
C HIS A 42 1.68 -2.57 -8.84
N TYR A 43 0.53 -2.82 -9.47
CA TYR A 43 0.43 -3.72 -10.62
C TYR A 43 1.03 -3.13 -11.90
N ALA A 44 1.20 -1.81 -11.97
CA ALA A 44 1.86 -1.09 -13.06
C ALA A 44 3.32 -0.72 -12.73
N GLY A 45 3.89 -1.29 -11.66
CA GLY A 45 5.30 -1.09 -11.29
C GLY A 45 5.62 0.30 -10.75
N ARG A 46 4.64 1.00 -10.18
CA ARG A 46 4.82 2.32 -9.56
C ARG A 46 4.23 2.39 -8.15
N PRO A 47 4.65 1.51 -7.23
CA PRO A 47 4.11 1.48 -5.86
C PRO A 47 4.30 2.79 -5.09
N GLY A 48 5.32 3.60 -5.44
CA GLY A 48 5.51 4.94 -4.88
C GLY A 48 4.29 5.85 -5.08
N LEU A 49 3.61 5.76 -6.23
CA LEU A 49 2.37 6.52 -6.47
C LEU A 49 1.25 6.08 -5.53
N SER A 50 1.14 4.78 -5.21
CA SER A 50 0.19 4.32 -4.19
C SER A 50 0.53 4.87 -2.81
N ALA A 51 1.82 4.88 -2.42
CA ALA A 51 2.25 5.50 -1.18
C ALA A 51 1.85 6.98 -1.11
N SER A 52 2.05 7.73 -2.18
CA SER A 52 1.61 9.13 -2.31
C SER A 52 0.10 9.30 -2.16
N ARG A 53 -0.71 8.45 -2.82
CA ARG A 53 -2.17 8.51 -2.70
C ARG A 53 -2.65 8.23 -1.27
N VAL A 54 -2.12 7.18 -0.64
CA VAL A 54 -2.47 6.85 0.75
C VAL A 54 -2.12 7.98 1.71
N HIS A 55 -0.89 8.52 1.61
CA HIS A 55 -0.43 9.63 2.45
C HIS A 55 -1.15 10.95 2.17
N SER A 56 -1.90 11.06 1.08
CA SER A 56 -2.82 12.16 0.83
C SER A 56 -4.21 11.89 1.42
N TYR A 57 -4.82 10.73 1.11
CA TYR A 57 -6.21 10.44 1.46
C TYR A 57 -6.45 10.28 2.95
N ILE A 58 -5.58 9.55 3.65
CA ILE A 58 -5.76 9.30 5.09
C ILE A 58 -5.83 10.61 5.88
N PRO A 59 -4.84 11.53 5.80
CA PRO A 59 -4.89 12.76 6.58
C PRO A 59 -5.93 13.77 6.07
N SER A 60 -6.34 13.72 4.79
CA SER A 60 -7.35 14.64 4.26
C SER A 60 -8.78 14.25 4.61
N SER A 61 -9.03 12.96 4.82
CA SER A 61 -10.39 12.40 4.85
C SER A 61 -10.75 11.71 6.16
N PHE A 62 -9.75 11.35 6.98
CA PHE A 62 -9.96 10.65 8.24
C PHE A 62 -9.43 11.48 9.42
N ASN A 63 -10.17 11.51 10.52
CA ASN A 63 -9.71 12.12 11.77
C ASN A 63 -10.38 11.48 13.00
N ALA A 64 -9.95 11.89 14.20
CA ALA A 64 -10.39 11.30 15.47
C ALA A 64 -11.66 11.95 16.08
N THR A 65 -12.35 12.84 15.35
CA THR A 65 -13.59 13.44 15.83
C THR A 65 -14.79 12.52 15.58
N HIS A 66 -15.96 12.85 16.16
CA HIS A 66 -17.19 12.07 15.93
C HIS A 66 -17.64 12.03 14.46
N ALA A 67 -17.27 13.02 13.66
CA ALA A 67 -17.53 13.09 12.22
C ALA A 67 -16.25 12.78 11.41
N GLY A 68 -15.36 11.97 11.97
CA GLY A 68 -14.03 11.73 11.44
C GLY A 68 -13.93 10.73 10.30
N LEU A 69 -15.03 10.14 9.86
CA LEU A 69 -15.08 9.26 8.69
C LEU A 69 -15.59 10.04 7.47
N PRO A 70 -15.05 9.78 6.27
CA PRO A 70 -15.46 10.49 5.05
C PRO A 70 -16.81 10.02 4.49
N GLY A 71 -17.31 8.87 4.96
CA GLY A 71 -18.56 8.25 4.53
C GLY A 71 -19.09 7.31 5.61
N ASN A 72 -19.98 6.40 5.22
CA ASN A 72 -20.43 5.35 6.13
C ASN A 72 -19.25 4.47 6.52
N ASP A 73 -19.27 3.93 7.74
CA ASP A 73 -18.25 2.96 8.15
C ASP A 73 -18.42 1.60 7.46
N ASP A 74 -19.64 1.33 7.00
CA ASP A 74 -20.05 0.10 6.30
C ASP A 74 -19.55 -1.17 7.00
N SER A 75 -19.91 -1.26 8.29
CA SER A 75 -19.57 -2.38 9.18
C SER A 75 -18.06 -2.60 9.34
N GLY A 76 -17.30 -1.52 9.43
CA GLY A 76 -15.86 -1.53 9.64
C GLY A 76 -15.01 -1.53 8.38
N ALA A 77 -15.61 -1.45 7.19
CA ALA A 77 -14.86 -1.38 5.93
C ALA A 77 -13.98 -0.11 5.88
N MET A 78 -14.55 1.03 6.27
CA MET A 78 -13.86 2.32 6.28
C MET A 78 -12.74 2.36 7.33
N GLY A 79 -13.05 1.92 8.56
CA GLY A 79 -12.05 1.78 9.62
C GLY A 79 -10.92 0.82 9.26
N ALA A 80 -11.24 -0.34 8.66
CA ALA A 80 -10.23 -1.31 8.23
C ALA A 80 -9.34 -0.76 7.13
N PHE A 81 -9.89 -0.07 6.13
CA PHE A 81 -9.11 0.61 5.09
C PHE A 81 -8.12 1.60 5.69
N ALA A 82 -8.57 2.42 6.64
CA ALA A 82 -7.71 3.39 7.32
C ALA A 82 -6.60 2.70 8.11
N VAL A 83 -6.95 1.70 8.93
CA VAL A 83 -5.96 0.96 9.76
C VAL A 83 -4.92 0.30 8.87
N PHE A 84 -5.31 -0.48 7.86
CA PHE A 84 -4.37 -1.16 6.96
C PHE A 84 -3.44 -0.16 6.26
N SER A 85 -4.00 0.95 5.74
CA SER A 85 -3.22 2.03 5.16
C SER A 85 -2.20 2.63 6.16
N ILE A 86 -2.60 2.82 7.41
CA ILE A 86 -1.74 3.32 8.50
C ILE A 86 -0.60 2.35 8.82
N LEU A 87 -0.88 1.04 8.82
CA LEU A 87 0.12 -0.02 9.03
C LEU A 87 1.11 -0.16 7.87
N GLY A 88 0.87 0.51 6.74
CA GLY A 88 1.70 0.40 5.53
C GLY A 88 1.42 -0.85 4.69
N LEU A 89 0.24 -1.47 4.85
CA LEU A 89 -0.09 -2.73 4.19
C LEU A 89 -1.56 -2.75 3.77
N PHE A 90 -1.87 -3.13 2.54
CA PHE A 90 -3.27 -3.27 2.10
C PHE A 90 -3.57 -4.69 1.59
N PRO A 91 -4.54 -5.42 2.18
CA PRO A 91 -4.87 -6.77 1.73
C PRO A 91 -5.63 -6.74 0.40
N ASN A 92 -5.16 -7.49 -0.58
CA ASN A 92 -6.00 -7.81 -1.74
C ASN A 92 -6.84 -9.05 -1.42
N ALA A 93 -8.12 -8.84 -1.09
CA ALA A 93 -9.00 -9.88 -0.56
C ALA A 93 -9.04 -11.14 -1.45
N GLY A 94 -9.01 -12.30 -0.81
CA GLY A 94 -9.00 -13.60 -1.49
C GLY A 94 -7.62 -14.04 -2.01
N GLN A 95 -6.55 -13.31 -1.70
CA GLN A 95 -5.18 -13.66 -2.10
C GLN A 95 -4.22 -13.63 -0.91
N ASN A 96 -3.16 -14.44 -0.97
CA ASN A 96 -2.07 -14.43 0.01
C ASN A 96 -1.12 -13.24 -0.24
N MET A 97 -1.62 -12.01 -0.19
CA MET A 97 -0.80 -10.82 -0.40
C MET A 97 -1.32 -9.57 0.30
N TYR A 98 -0.37 -8.74 0.70
CA TYR A 98 -0.54 -7.38 1.19
C TYR A 98 0.33 -6.46 0.35
N LEU A 99 -0.25 -5.39 -0.20
CA LEU A 99 0.45 -4.37 -0.99
C LEU A 99 1.17 -3.41 -0.04
N ILE A 100 2.46 -3.14 -0.30
CA ILE A 100 3.34 -2.45 0.65
C ILE A 100 3.37 -0.94 0.36
N THR A 101 3.08 -0.15 1.38
CA THR A 101 3.36 1.29 1.44
C THR A 101 4.13 1.62 2.72
N PRO A 102 4.79 2.79 2.86
CA PRO A 102 5.33 3.18 4.15
C PRO A 102 4.20 3.29 5.19
N PRO A 103 4.38 2.80 6.42
CA PRO A 103 3.46 3.10 7.52
C PRO A 103 3.52 4.60 7.89
N PHE A 104 2.47 5.07 8.55
CA PHE A 104 2.38 6.44 9.10
C PHE A 104 3.15 6.62 10.42
N PHE A 105 3.79 5.55 10.90
CA PHE A 105 4.63 5.56 12.08
C PHE A 105 6.06 5.19 11.69
N GLU A 106 7.03 5.53 12.55
CA GLU A 106 8.40 5.07 12.39
C GLU A 106 8.47 3.53 12.40
N GLU A 107 7.67 2.90 13.25
CA GLU A 107 7.59 1.45 13.33
C GLU A 107 6.20 0.98 13.77
N VAL A 108 5.75 -0.11 13.18
CA VAL A 108 4.49 -0.79 13.51
C VAL A 108 4.81 -2.25 13.83
N ARG A 109 4.21 -2.77 14.91
CA ARG A 109 4.38 -4.15 15.36
C ARG A 109 3.03 -4.84 15.49
N VAL A 110 2.88 -6.00 14.85
CA VAL A 110 1.69 -6.84 14.93
C VAL A 110 2.07 -8.18 15.54
N THR A 111 1.54 -8.47 16.72
CA THR A 111 1.77 -9.74 17.42
C THR A 111 0.70 -10.73 17.04
N HIS A 112 1.10 -11.88 16.50
CA HIS A 112 0.18 -12.97 16.21
C HIS A 112 -0.39 -13.56 17.50
N PRO A 113 -1.71 -13.61 17.69
CA PRO A 113 -2.32 -13.94 18.98
C PRO A 113 -2.03 -15.37 19.46
N MET A 114 -1.87 -16.33 18.53
CA MET A 114 -1.64 -17.73 18.88
C MET A 114 -0.16 -18.13 19.02
N THR A 115 0.73 -17.58 18.19
CA THR A 115 2.15 -17.99 18.17
C THR A 115 3.04 -17.02 18.95
N GLY A 116 2.55 -15.82 19.27
CA GLY A 116 3.33 -14.75 19.90
C GLY A 116 4.41 -14.15 18.98
N LYS A 117 4.51 -14.62 17.73
CA LYS A 117 5.44 -14.09 16.73
C LYS A 117 5.05 -12.68 16.34
N VAL A 118 6.04 -11.84 16.06
CA VAL A 118 5.84 -10.41 15.80
C VAL A 118 6.27 -10.08 14.38
N ALA A 119 5.34 -9.50 13.63
CA ALA A 119 5.58 -8.89 12.34
C ALA A 119 5.85 -7.39 12.53
N VAL A 120 6.98 -6.90 12.03
CA VAL A 120 7.44 -5.53 12.22
C VAL A 120 7.59 -4.85 10.86
N VAL A 121 6.88 -3.76 10.62
CA VAL A 121 7.10 -2.88 9.47
C VAL A 121 7.73 -1.60 9.99
N ARG A 122 8.94 -1.27 9.54
CA ARG A 122 9.68 -0.08 10.01
C ARG A 122 10.20 0.79 8.89
N ASN A 123 10.11 2.09 9.09
CA ASN A 123 10.64 3.10 8.21
C ASN A 123 12.07 3.47 8.63
N VAL A 124 13.02 3.38 7.71
CA VAL A 124 14.36 3.94 7.87
C VAL A 124 14.38 5.29 7.15
N GLY A 125 14.62 6.36 7.92
CA GLY A 125 14.48 7.73 7.42
C GLY A 125 13.05 8.28 7.54
N PHE A 126 12.30 7.84 8.55
CA PHE A 126 10.95 8.34 8.86
C PHE A 126 10.95 9.86 9.01
N ASP A 127 9.94 10.50 8.41
CA ASP A 127 9.67 11.92 8.51
C ASP A 127 8.21 12.13 8.95
N PRO A 128 7.94 12.75 10.12
CA PRO A 128 6.58 13.01 10.58
C PRO A 128 5.83 14.02 9.69
N GLY A 129 6.55 14.78 8.85
CA GLY A 129 5.96 15.65 7.84
C GLY A 129 5.56 14.93 6.55
N TYR A 130 5.81 13.61 6.45
CA TYR A 130 5.50 12.77 5.29
C TYR A 130 6.04 13.31 3.96
N LYS A 131 7.18 14.02 3.96
CA LYS A 131 7.91 14.36 2.73
C LYS A 131 8.72 13.17 2.23
N ARG A 132 9.20 12.33 3.16
CA ARG A 132 9.90 11.07 2.88
C ARG A 132 8.94 9.90 2.91
N ILE A 133 8.23 9.67 1.80
CA ILE A 133 7.24 8.59 1.66
C ILE A 133 7.56 7.65 0.49
N TRP A 134 8.66 7.90 -0.21
CA TRP A 134 9.03 7.15 -1.39
C TRP A 134 10.02 6.05 -1.01
N LEU A 135 9.64 4.79 -1.19
CA LEU A 135 10.53 3.65 -0.93
C LEU A 135 11.71 3.71 -1.89
N GLN A 136 12.91 3.57 -1.35
CA GLN A 136 14.18 3.52 -2.09
C GLN A 136 14.73 2.10 -2.13
N GLU A 137 14.69 1.42 -0.99
CA GLU A 137 15.01 0.01 -0.84
C GLU A 137 14.15 -0.60 0.27
N ALA A 138 14.04 -1.93 0.26
CA ALA A 138 13.45 -2.66 1.37
C ALA A 138 14.32 -3.86 1.76
N ARG A 139 14.25 -4.25 3.03
CA ARG A 139 14.89 -5.45 3.55
C ARG A 139 13.88 -6.29 4.31
N LEU A 140 13.83 -7.58 4.02
CA LEU A 140 13.04 -8.53 4.79
C LEU A 140 14.01 -9.41 5.58
N ASN A 141 13.96 -9.30 6.90
CA ASN A 141 14.87 -9.99 7.82
C ASN A 141 16.36 -9.74 7.49
N GLY A 142 16.69 -8.51 7.05
CA GLY A 142 18.04 -8.08 6.68
C GLY A 142 18.44 -8.37 5.22
N GLU A 143 17.70 -9.23 4.52
CA GLU A 143 17.94 -9.55 3.12
C GLU A 143 17.26 -8.57 2.17
N ALA A 144 17.88 -8.27 1.03
CA ALA A 144 17.32 -7.37 0.04
C ALA A 144 15.94 -7.85 -0.44
N TYR A 145 14.96 -6.94 -0.46
CA TYR A 145 13.58 -7.23 -0.82
C TYR A 145 13.07 -6.21 -1.83
N SER A 146 12.65 -6.68 -3.01
CA SER A 146 12.21 -5.81 -4.10
C SER A 146 10.75 -6.00 -4.49
N ARG A 147 10.07 -7.02 -3.95
CA ARG A 147 8.65 -7.25 -4.22
C ARG A 147 7.81 -6.14 -3.57
N SER A 148 6.88 -5.56 -4.32
CA SER A 148 6.00 -4.50 -3.82
C SER A 148 4.82 -5.03 -2.97
N TRP A 149 4.89 -6.29 -2.55
CA TRP A 149 3.85 -7.00 -1.83
C TRP A 149 4.50 -8.04 -0.93
N ILE A 150 3.84 -8.41 0.15
CA ILE A 150 4.29 -9.43 1.11
C ILE A 150 3.17 -10.43 1.37
N GLY A 151 3.50 -11.71 1.59
CA GLY A 151 2.52 -12.75 1.89
C GLY A 151 2.11 -12.79 3.36
N HIS A 152 1.01 -13.47 3.66
CA HIS A 152 0.44 -13.61 5.00
C HIS A 152 1.36 -14.36 5.97
N GLU A 153 2.28 -15.17 5.46
CA GLU A 153 3.34 -15.81 6.24
C GLU A 153 4.15 -14.80 7.08
N PHE A 154 4.24 -13.54 6.65
CA PHE A 154 4.85 -12.47 7.44
C PHE A 154 4.22 -12.31 8.83
N PHE A 155 2.89 -12.45 8.93
CA PHE A 155 2.17 -12.35 10.19
C PHE A 155 2.21 -13.65 11.01
N THR A 156 2.20 -14.80 10.35
CA THR A 156 2.18 -16.10 11.06
C THR A 156 3.57 -16.53 11.51
N GLU A 157 4.62 -16.16 10.76
CA GLU A 157 6.02 -16.50 11.03
C GLU A 157 6.79 -15.37 11.72
N GLY A 158 6.25 -14.16 11.69
CA GLY A 158 6.93 -12.95 12.15
C GLY A 158 8.04 -12.53 11.19
N GLY A 159 8.67 -11.41 11.48
CA GLY A 159 9.76 -10.88 10.68
C GLY A 159 9.84 -9.38 10.75
N VAL A 160 10.89 -8.82 10.16
CA VAL A 160 11.12 -7.38 10.10
C VAL A 160 11.22 -6.97 8.63
N LEU A 161 10.26 -6.17 8.18
CA LEU A 161 10.27 -5.48 6.90
C LEU A 161 10.73 -4.04 7.13
N GLU A 162 11.94 -3.74 6.67
CA GLU A 162 12.52 -2.41 6.71
C GLU A 162 12.31 -1.70 5.38
N LEU A 163 11.81 -0.47 5.43
CA LEU A 163 11.53 0.36 4.27
C LEU A 163 12.41 1.61 4.35
N VAL A 164 13.40 1.74 3.48
CA VAL A 164 14.25 2.94 3.43
C VAL A 164 13.55 3.99 2.59
N LEU A 165 13.33 5.17 3.17
CA LEU A 165 12.53 6.23 2.56
C LEU A 165 13.39 7.38 2.04
N GLY A 166 12.94 7.98 0.93
CA GLY A 166 13.51 9.14 0.28
C GLY A 166 12.45 10.18 -0.07
N GLU A 167 12.89 11.35 -0.53
CA GLU A 167 12.01 12.49 -0.89
C GLU A 167 11.49 12.43 -2.33
N GLU A 168 12.07 11.57 -3.16
CA GLU A 168 11.70 11.38 -4.56
C GLU A 168 11.37 9.90 -4.86
N GLU A 169 10.50 9.67 -5.84
CA GLU A 169 10.15 8.32 -6.26
C GLU A 169 11.36 7.57 -6.84
N SER A 170 11.51 6.30 -6.46
CA SER A 170 12.55 5.41 -6.98
C SER A 170 11.99 4.34 -7.92
N ASP A 171 12.86 3.47 -8.45
CA ASP A 171 12.49 2.30 -9.24
C ASP A 171 12.17 1.04 -8.40
N TRP A 172 12.08 1.15 -7.06
CA TRP A 172 11.74 0.02 -6.20
C TRP A 172 10.36 -0.57 -6.57
N GLY A 173 10.30 -1.90 -6.71
CA GLY A 173 9.06 -2.61 -7.10
C GLY A 173 8.63 -2.43 -8.56
N ARG A 174 9.45 -1.82 -9.42
CA ARG A 174 9.08 -1.54 -10.82
C ARG A 174 9.13 -2.76 -11.74
N ALA A 175 10.14 -3.61 -11.57
CA ALA A 175 10.38 -4.78 -12.40
C ALA A 175 9.18 -5.76 -12.35
N LEU A 176 8.87 -6.42 -13.46
CA LEU A 176 7.64 -7.20 -13.61
C LEU A 176 7.53 -8.33 -12.58
N GLU A 177 8.63 -9.00 -12.27
CA GLU A 177 8.77 -10.06 -11.27
C GLU A 177 8.56 -9.60 -9.83
N ASN A 178 8.71 -8.29 -9.58
CA ASN A 178 8.52 -7.68 -8.27
C ASN A 178 7.08 -7.18 -8.04
N ARG A 179 6.25 -7.18 -9.09
CA ARG A 179 4.84 -6.75 -9.00
C ARG A 179 3.98 -7.83 -8.37
N PRO A 180 2.79 -7.48 -7.85
CA PRO A 180 1.88 -8.48 -7.29
C PRO A 180 1.36 -9.41 -8.39
N PRO A 181 1.18 -10.72 -8.10
CA PRO A 181 0.79 -11.69 -9.10
C PRO A 181 -0.61 -11.40 -9.67
N SER A 182 -0.84 -11.81 -10.91
CA SER A 182 -2.13 -11.74 -11.59
C SER A 182 -2.49 -13.11 -12.17
N VAL A 183 -3.78 -13.44 -12.22
CA VAL A 183 -4.26 -14.72 -12.79
C VAL A 183 -3.76 -14.95 -14.23
N SER A 184 -3.56 -13.88 -15.01
CA SER A 184 -3.09 -13.94 -16.41
C SER A 184 -1.59 -14.06 -16.58
N SER A 185 -0.81 -14.02 -15.50
CA SER A 185 0.65 -14.07 -15.51
C SER A 185 1.19 -15.17 -14.59
N GLY A 186 0.33 -16.11 -14.20
CA GLY A 186 0.67 -17.30 -13.40
C GLY A 186 0.98 -18.50 -14.27
#